data_AF-A0A952SVQ3-F1
#
_entry.id   AF-A0A952SVQ3-F1
#
_cell.length_a   1.000
_cell.length_b   1.000
_cell.length_c   1.000
_cell.angle_alpha   90.00
_cell.angle_beta   90.00
_cell.angle_gamma   90.00
#
_symmetry.space_group_name_H-M   'P 1'
#
loop_
_entity.id
_entity.type
_entity.pdbx_description
1 polymer ?
#
loop_
_entity_poly.entity_id
_entity_poly.type
_entity_poly.pdbx_seq_one_letter_code
_entity_poly.pdbx_strand_id
1 'polypeptide(L)'
;MTHNLYFAYGSNLNTADWQRWCRKNEFPPNLLSPVGIGYLPDQELTFDYYSSSRHGGALNLKPRVGQLVAGVFFEVRNGGWEALDRKEGAPYCYEHFDTVALTSDGTELPVTTYRVRDDRREDFVVPTDEYITLVREGLKEHGLDDAMLDIVSRNETPPLAAYAIFVYGTLMRGECRFSVLAEHGLECILLAESPGRLLDLGSFPGMLVPNAADQWVQGEFIRLRDIGSALKQLDAIEGFRGFGQPDSLYRRALIDVGVGDGRIRPAWTYLINDHHCGAPAIPSGDWRQHQGRRDAFVDRLVATYCAGDEKRLVRLVAKSKPFEPADSPPETTEGFLADAVREGIISERQLAQATQKWVAIPC
;
A
#
# COMPACT_ATOMS: atom_id res chain seq x y z
N MET A 1 5.30 -26.03 8.96
CA MET A 1 6.20 -25.57 7.89
C MET A 1 7.15 -24.60 8.55
N THR A 2 8.46 -24.86 8.53
CA THR A 2 9.43 -23.96 9.18
C THR A 2 9.52 -22.68 8.35
N HIS A 3 9.09 -21.57 8.94
CA HIS A 3 9.19 -20.24 8.35
C HIS A 3 10.67 -19.86 8.25
N ASN A 4 11.22 -19.89 7.04
CA ASN A 4 12.64 -19.58 6.81
C ASN A 4 12.89 -18.09 6.54
N LEU A 5 11.85 -17.24 6.57
CA LEU A 5 11.97 -15.82 6.32
C LEU A 5 11.96 -15.01 7.62
N TYR A 6 13.05 -14.30 7.86
CA TYR A 6 13.17 -13.28 8.89
C TYR A 6 12.88 -11.91 8.28
N PHE A 7 11.96 -11.15 8.87
CA PHE A 7 11.75 -9.75 8.49
C PHE A 7 12.52 -8.82 9.44
N ALA A 8 13.52 -8.12 8.90
CA ALA A 8 14.29 -7.14 9.64
C ALA A 8 13.79 -5.71 9.39
N TYR A 9 13.64 -4.93 10.47
CA TYR A 9 13.29 -3.51 10.41
C TYR A 9 14.23 -2.61 11.23
N GLY A 10 15.22 -3.19 11.91
CA GLY A 10 16.14 -2.49 12.81
C GLY A 10 17.61 -2.77 12.50
N SER A 11 18.47 -2.87 13.52
CA SER A 11 19.93 -2.93 13.31
C SER A 11 20.41 -4.15 12.51
N ASN A 12 19.62 -5.22 12.39
CA ASN A 12 19.98 -6.37 11.55
C ASN A 12 19.94 -6.07 10.05
N LEU A 13 19.40 -4.92 9.65
CA LEU A 13 19.52 -4.42 8.28
C LEU A 13 20.97 -4.11 7.89
N ASN A 14 21.80 -3.69 8.86
CA ASN A 14 23.19 -3.32 8.62
C ASN A 14 24.07 -4.57 8.56
N THR A 15 24.61 -4.85 7.38
CA THR A 15 25.40 -6.06 7.11
C THR A 15 26.66 -6.10 7.97
N ALA A 16 27.32 -4.95 8.16
CA ALA A 16 28.57 -4.87 8.92
C ALA A 16 28.37 -5.12 10.42
N ASP A 17 27.29 -4.60 11.03
CA ASP A 17 26.94 -4.84 12.43
C ASP A 17 26.56 -6.30 12.66
N TRP A 18 25.74 -6.90 11.78
CA TRP A 18 25.42 -8.32 11.85
C TRP A 18 26.68 -9.19 11.83
N GLN A 19 27.54 -9.01 10.84
CA GLN A 19 28.75 -9.82 10.71
C GLN A 19 29.74 -9.61 11.87
N ARG A 20 29.86 -8.38 12.37
CA ARG A 20 30.70 -8.06 13.54
C ARG A 20 30.17 -8.77 14.78
N TRP A 21 28.86 -8.74 15.00
CA TRP A 21 28.21 -9.42 16.11
C TRP A 21 28.39 -10.94 16.02
N CYS A 22 28.20 -11.53 14.84
CA CYS A 22 28.42 -12.97 14.62
C CYS A 22 29.85 -13.38 14.96
N ARG A 23 30.87 -12.68 14.41
CA ARG A 23 32.29 -12.97 14.69
C ARG A 23 32.62 -12.89 16.18
N LYS A 24 32.07 -11.90 16.89
CA LYS A 24 32.27 -11.73 18.34
C LYS A 24 31.63 -12.86 19.16
N ASN A 25 30.56 -13.46 18.67
CA ASN A 25 29.79 -14.49 19.37
C ASN A 25 29.97 -15.90 18.77
N GLU A 26 31.00 -16.10 17.96
CA GLU A 26 31.39 -17.40 17.38
C GLU A 26 30.33 -18.01 16.42
N PHE A 27 29.50 -17.17 15.80
CA PHE A 27 28.59 -17.58 14.72
C PHE A 27 29.18 -17.31 13.33
N PRO A 28 28.82 -18.12 12.32
CA PRO A 28 29.11 -17.80 10.92
C PRO A 28 28.51 -16.43 10.52
N PRO A 29 29.23 -15.59 9.76
CA PRO A 29 28.74 -14.25 9.39
C PRO A 29 27.67 -14.25 8.29
N ASN A 30 27.54 -15.35 7.53
CA ASN A 30 26.68 -15.48 6.36
C ASN A 30 25.35 -16.21 6.64
N LEU A 31 24.87 -16.13 7.88
CA LEU A 31 23.64 -16.83 8.32
C LEU A 31 22.34 -16.21 7.78
N LEU A 32 22.39 -14.95 7.34
CA LEU A 32 21.26 -14.23 6.77
C LEU A 32 21.58 -13.89 5.31
N SER A 33 20.65 -14.17 4.41
CA SER A 33 20.76 -13.83 2.98
C SER A 33 19.58 -12.96 2.57
N PRO A 34 19.77 -11.69 2.15
CA PRO A 34 18.66 -10.82 1.78
C PRO A 34 17.98 -11.35 0.50
N VAL A 35 16.65 -11.37 0.51
CA VAL A 35 15.82 -11.90 -0.58
C VAL A 35 15.05 -10.78 -1.28
N GLY A 36 14.68 -9.73 -0.56
CA GLY A 36 13.95 -8.59 -1.09
C GLY A 36 13.47 -7.65 0.02
N ILE A 37 12.81 -6.57 -0.37
CA ILE A 37 12.16 -5.63 0.55
C ILE A 37 10.67 -5.95 0.69
N GLY A 38 10.08 -5.53 1.80
CA GLY A 38 8.64 -5.61 2.01
C GLY A 38 8.18 -4.73 3.16
N TYR A 39 6.92 -4.89 3.53
CA TYR A 39 6.26 -4.04 4.51
C TYR A 39 5.53 -4.88 5.55
N LEU A 40 5.76 -4.61 6.83
CA LEU A 40 4.89 -5.09 7.90
C LEU A 40 3.66 -4.18 7.99
N PRO A 41 2.45 -4.70 7.72
CA PRO A 41 1.24 -3.89 7.73
C PRO A 41 0.71 -3.68 9.15
N ASP A 42 0.03 -2.56 9.35
CA ASP A 42 -0.59 -2.15 10.61
C ASP A 42 0.39 -2.04 11.79
N GLN A 43 1.66 -1.79 11.50
CA GLN A 43 2.71 -1.58 12.49
C GLN A 43 3.34 -0.20 12.32
N GLU A 44 3.86 0.32 13.43
CA GLU A 44 4.67 1.53 13.49
C GLU A 44 5.95 1.27 14.29
N LEU A 45 7.06 1.85 13.85
CA LEU A 45 8.31 1.85 14.62
C LEU A 45 8.16 2.66 15.90
N THR A 46 8.77 2.19 16.98
CA THR A 46 8.81 2.92 18.24
C THR A 46 10.11 2.66 19.00
N PHE A 47 10.37 3.51 19.99
CA PHE A 47 11.51 3.44 20.91
C PHE A 47 10.97 3.37 22.34
N ASP A 48 10.28 2.27 22.66
CA ASP A 48 9.64 2.03 23.96
C ASP A 48 10.40 0.96 24.78
N TYR A 49 11.70 0.78 24.51
CA TYR A 49 12.54 -0.22 25.15
C TYR A 49 13.99 0.23 25.28
N TYR A 50 14.52 0.15 26.51
CA TYR A 50 15.93 0.42 26.77
C TYR A 50 16.79 -0.82 26.51
N SER A 51 17.72 -0.70 25.57
CA SER A 51 18.72 -1.73 25.29
C SER A 51 20.03 -1.45 26.02
N SER A 52 20.43 -2.39 26.89
CA SER A 52 21.73 -2.32 27.58
C SER A 52 22.92 -2.42 26.62
N SER A 53 22.78 -3.12 25.49
CA SER A 53 23.86 -3.27 24.51
C SER A 53 24.02 -2.05 23.61
N ARG A 54 22.94 -1.29 23.38
CA ARG A 54 22.94 -0.05 22.59
C ARG A 54 23.00 1.22 23.44
N HIS A 55 22.91 1.08 24.77
CA HIS A 55 22.94 2.16 25.77
C HIS A 55 21.87 3.25 25.52
N GLY A 56 20.69 2.84 25.09
CA GLY A 56 19.59 3.74 24.76
C GLY A 56 18.39 3.01 24.17
N GLY A 57 17.45 3.77 23.62
CA GLY A 57 16.27 3.24 22.95
C GLY A 57 16.64 2.32 21.77
N ALA A 58 16.07 1.13 21.73
CA ALA A 58 16.14 0.25 20.56
C ALA A 58 14.76 0.13 19.88
N LEU A 59 14.78 -0.16 18.58
CA LEU A 59 13.56 -0.22 17.78
C LEU A 59 12.65 -1.37 18.21
N ASN A 60 11.36 -1.06 18.25
CA ASN A 60 10.28 -2.01 18.47
C ASN A 60 9.11 -1.71 17.51
N LEU A 61 8.08 -2.55 17.54
CA LEU A 61 6.84 -2.43 16.80
C LEU A 61 5.66 -2.17 17.74
N LYS A 62 4.79 -1.24 17.36
CA LYS A 62 3.47 -1.05 17.97
C LYS A 62 2.37 -1.08 16.90
N PRO A 63 1.17 -1.62 17.21
CA PRO A 63 0.07 -1.62 16.26
C PRO A 63 -0.41 -0.22 15.88
N ARG A 64 -0.58 0.05 14.58
CA ARG A 64 -1.23 1.24 14.04
C ARG A 64 -1.84 0.94 12.66
N VAL A 65 -3.17 0.77 12.63
CA VAL A 65 -3.91 0.42 11.40
C VAL A 65 -3.61 1.39 10.25
N GLY A 66 -3.28 0.84 9.08
CA GLY A 66 -2.95 1.57 7.87
C GLY A 66 -1.50 2.04 7.76
N GLN A 67 -0.69 1.90 8.83
CA GLN A 67 0.74 2.18 8.78
C GLN A 67 1.50 0.99 8.16
N LEU A 68 2.69 1.27 7.62
CA LEU A 68 3.59 0.27 7.04
C LEU A 68 4.99 0.48 7.60
N VAL A 69 5.59 -0.57 8.17
CA VAL A 69 7.02 -0.58 8.48
C VAL A 69 7.76 -1.24 7.33
N ALA A 70 8.57 -0.47 6.60
CA ALA A 70 9.44 -1.00 5.57
C ALA A 70 10.60 -1.80 6.19
N GLY A 71 11.01 -2.88 5.51
CA GLY A 71 12.09 -3.74 5.98
C GLY A 71 12.54 -4.73 4.91
N VAL A 72 13.37 -5.67 5.32
CA VAL A 72 14.04 -6.62 4.42
C VAL A 72 13.73 -8.05 4.83
N PHE A 73 13.38 -8.87 3.85
CA PHE A 73 13.29 -10.31 3.96
C PHE A 73 14.67 -10.93 3.91
N PHE A 74 15.01 -11.71 4.94
CA PHE A 74 16.20 -12.54 4.98
C PHE A 74 15.82 -14.01 4.99
N GLU A 75 16.41 -14.80 4.10
CA GLU A 75 16.44 -16.24 4.26
C GLU A 75 17.42 -16.59 5.39
N VAL A 76 16.92 -17.34 6.37
CA VAL A 76 17.69 -17.75 7.54
C VAL A 76 18.29 -19.14 7.31
N ARG A 77 19.62 -19.21 7.29
CA ARG A 77 20.35 -20.47 7.13
C ARG A 77 20.39 -21.25 8.44
N ASN A 78 20.81 -22.51 8.36
CA ASN A 78 20.98 -23.36 9.55
C ASN A 78 21.88 -22.69 10.61
N GLY A 79 21.43 -22.64 11.85
CA GLY A 79 22.06 -21.89 12.96
C GLY A 79 21.73 -20.39 13.01
N GLY A 80 21.04 -19.85 12.01
CA GLY A 80 20.68 -18.43 11.93
C GLY A 80 19.67 -18.00 12.98
N TRP A 81 18.65 -18.82 13.25
CA TRP A 81 17.66 -18.54 14.31
C TRP A 81 18.29 -18.51 15.70
N GLU A 82 19.21 -19.43 16.01
CA GLU A 82 19.95 -19.41 17.28
C GLU A 82 20.79 -18.13 17.43
N ALA A 83 21.45 -17.69 16.35
CA ALA A 83 22.21 -16.46 16.33
C ALA A 83 21.31 -15.23 16.54
N LEU A 84 20.17 -15.17 15.84
CA LEU A 84 19.19 -14.10 15.98
C LEU A 84 18.63 -14.06 17.40
N ASP A 85 18.18 -15.18 17.95
CA ASP A 85 17.62 -15.27 19.30
C ASP A 85 18.61 -14.76 20.35
N ARG A 86 19.88 -15.16 20.22
CA ARG A 86 20.93 -14.69 21.12
C ARG A 86 21.23 -13.20 20.95
N LYS A 87 21.13 -12.63 19.73
CA LYS A 87 21.33 -11.20 19.48
C LYS A 87 20.19 -10.35 20.05
N GLU A 88 18.96 -10.80 19.85
CA GLU A 88 17.74 -10.10 20.29
C GLU A 88 17.42 -10.34 21.78
N GLY A 89 18.20 -11.21 22.45
CA GLY A 89 17.94 -11.60 23.84
C GLY A 89 16.61 -12.34 23.99
N ALA A 90 16.19 -13.05 22.96
CA ALA A 90 14.93 -13.80 22.96
C ALA A 90 15.03 -15.06 23.85
N PRO A 91 13.93 -15.45 24.53
CA PRO A 91 12.63 -14.79 24.58
C PRO A 91 12.49 -13.80 25.77
N TYR A 92 13.59 -13.26 26.31
CA TYR A 92 13.56 -12.47 27.56
C TYR A 92 13.37 -10.97 27.36
N CYS A 93 13.93 -10.42 26.28
CA CYS A 93 13.82 -9.02 25.90
C CYS A 93 12.81 -8.86 24.76
N TYR A 94 13.16 -9.46 23.63
CA TYR A 94 12.25 -9.62 22.48
C TYR A 94 11.65 -11.02 22.47
N GLU A 95 10.49 -11.14 21.85
CA GLU A 95 9.85 -12.42 21.52
C GLU A 95 9.69 -12.56 20.02
N HIS A 96 9.57 -13.80 19.54
CA HIS A 96 9.18 -14.05 18.16
C HIS A 96 7.78 -13.49 17.90
N PHE A 97 7.65 -12.82 16.78
CA PHE A 97 6.39 -12.35 16.26
C PHE A 97 6.19 -12.94 14.86
N ASP A 98 5.49 -14.06 14.83
CA ASP A 98 5.07 -14.72 13.59
C ASP A 98 3.88 -13.97 13.00
N THR A 99 4.04 -13.48 11.78
CA THR A 99 3.06 -12.64 11.10
C THR A 99 3.20 -12.77 9.58
N VAL A 100 2.49 -11.93 8.85
CA VAL A 100 2.59 -11.78 7.41
C VAL A 100 3.09 -10.39 7.07
N ALA A 101 4.02 -10.32 6.13
CA ALA A 101 4.48 -9.09 5.52
C ALA A 101 4.01 -9.03 4.06
N LEU A 102 3.89 -7.81 3.54
CA LEU A 102 3.41 -7.52 2.19
C LEU A 102 4.58 -7.16 1.28
N THR A 103 4.56 -7.70 0.07
CA THR A 103 5.35 -7.21 -1.06
C THR A 103 4.57 -6.12 -1.80
N SER A 104 5.24 -5.34 -2.66
CA SER A 104 4.61 -4.26 -3.43
C SER A 104 3.63 -4.73 -4.51
N ASP A 105 3.70 -6.01 -4.90
CA ASP A 105 2.74 -6.64 -5.81
C ASP A 105 1.48 -7.17 -5.08
N GLY A 106 1.39 -6.90 -3.78
CA GLY A 106 0.28 -7.34 -2.94
C GLY A 106 0.37 -8.81 -2.51
N THR A 107 1.49 -9.49 -2.67
CA THR A 107 1.69 -10.85 -2.12
C THR A 107 1.89 -10.82 -0.61
N GLU A 108 1.32 -11.82 0.07
CA GLU A 108 1.50 -12.07 1.49
C GLU A 108 2.60 -13.11 1.70
N LEU A 109 3.63 -12.75 2.46
CA LEU A 109 4.70 -13.65 2.85
C LEU A 109 4.67 -13.91 4.36
N PRO A 110 4.48 -15.17 4.80
CA PRO A 110 4.65 -15.54 6.20
C PRO A 110 6.10 -15.31 6.64
N VAL A 111 6.29 -14.55 7.73
CA VAL A 111 7.59 -14.17 8.26
C VAL A 111 7.61 -14.27 9.77
N THR A 112 8.79 -14.51 10.32
CA THR A 112 9.06 -14.28 11.74
C THR A 112 9.85 -12.99 11.88
N THR A 113 9.46 -12.14 12.83
CA THR A 113 10.24 -10.98 13.26
C THR A 113 10.35 -10.97 14.78
N TYR A 114 10.95 -9.92 15.34
CA TYR A 114 11.06 -9.75 16.79
C TYR A 114 10.24 -8.53 17.22
N ARG A 115 9.59 -8.62 18.36
CA ARG A 115 8.99 -7.46 19.05
C ARG A 115 9.34 -7.51 20.53
N VAL A 116 9.42 -6.37 21.17
CA VAL A 116 9.65 -6.28 22.62
C VAL A 116 8.43 -6.82 23.33
N ARG A 117 8.69 -7.65 24.34
CA ARG A 117 7.63 -8.18 25.21
C ARG A 117 6.90 -7.06 25.93
N ASP A 118 5.59 -7.23 26.10
CA ASP A 118 4.74 -6.19 26.69
C ASP A 118 5.18 -5.79 28.12
N ASP A 119 5.75 -6.73 28.90
CA ASP A 119 6.25 -6.48 30.26
C ASP A 119 7.63 -5.78 30.33
N ARG A 120 8.27 -5.60 29.17
CA ARG A 120 9.57 -4.92 29.01
C ARG A 120 9.43 -3.54 28.36
N ARG A 121 8.24 -3.20 27.90
CA ARG A 121 7.98 -1.89 27.31
C ARG A 121 7.92 -0.84 28.40
N GLU A 122 8.46 0.31 28.08
CA GLU A 122 8.44 1.51 28.92
C GLU A 122 7.84 2.67 28.10
N ASP A 123 7.84 3.87 28.67
CA ASP A 123 7.62 5.06 27.87
C ASP A 123 8.78 5.27 26.87
N PHE A 124 8.72 6.35 26.10
CA PHE A 124 9.74 6.67 25.12
C PHE A 124 11.16 6.72 25.73
N VAL A 125 12.07 5.93 25.15
CA VAL A 125 13.49 5.87 25.49
C VAL A 125 14.29 6.51 24.36
N VAL A 126 15.05 7.54 24.68
CA VAL A 126 15.88 8.25 23.69
C VAL A 126 16.92 7.29 23.08
N PRO A 127 16.93 7.08 21.75
CA PRO A 127 17.97 6.30 21.09
C PRO A 127 19.29 7.08 21.03
N THR A 128 20.41 6.36 20.97
CA THR A 128 21.72 6.98 20.75
C THR A 128 21.90 7.35 19.27
N ASP A 129 22.65 8.41 18.99
CA ASP A 129 22.98 8.82 17.62
C ASP A 129 23.73 7.71 16.85
N GLU A 130 24.55 6.93 17.56
CA GLU A 130 25.24 5.76 17.02
C GLU A 130 24.23 4.70 16.54
N TYR A 131 23.21 4.40 17.35
CA TYR A 131 22.18 3.42 16.98
C TYR A 131 21.31 3.90 15.82
N ILE A 132 20.90 5.18 15.82
CA ILE A 132 20.14 5.75 14.69
C ILE A 132 20.96 5.71 13.40
N THR A 133 22.23 6.10 13.46
CA THR A 133 23.13 6.06 12.29
C THR A 133 23.27 4.63 11.77
N LEU A 134 23.44 3.66 12.67
CA LEU A 134 23.54 2.26 12.30
C LEU A 134 22.31 1.74 11.56
N VAL A 135 21.11 2.00 12.08
CA VAL A 135 19.86 1.57 11.43
C VAL A 135 19.68 2.28 10.09
N ARG A 136 19.95 3.59 10.04
CA ARG A 136 19.89 4.39 8.82
C ARG A 136 20.82 3.86 7.73
N GLU A 137 22.06 3.50 8.09
CA GLU A 137 22.99 2.85 7.15
C GLU A 137 22.41 1.54 6.63
N GLY A 138 21.83 0.71 7.51
CA GLY A 138 21.15 -0.52 7.12
C GLY A 138 19.98 -0.28 6.16
N LEU A 139 19.11 0.71 6.42
CA LEU A 139 18.02 1.06 5.50
C LEU A 139 18.56 1.46 4.12
N LYS A 140 19.60 2.31 4.10
CA LYS A 140 20.25 2.77 2.86
C LYS A 140 20.95 1.65 2.10
N GLU A 141 21.55 0.66 2.78
CA GLU A 141 22.14 -0.53 2.14
C GLU A 141 21.12 -1.27 1.24
N HIS A 142 19.83 -1.20 1.57
CA HIS A 142 18.74 -1.87 0.84
C HIS A 142 17.82 -0.89 0.07
N GLY A 143 18.21 0.38 -0.05
CA GLY A 143 17.45 1.39 -0.79
C GLY A 143 16.14 1.84 -0.14
N LEU A 144 15.99 1.63 1.17
CA LEU A 144 14.82 2.08 1.95
C LEU A 144 15.03 3.49 2.50
N ASP A 145 13.96 4.26 2.61
CA ASP A 145 13.99 5.58 3.26
C ASP A 145 14.02 5.47 4.80
N ASP A 146 14.48 6.53 5.44
CA ASP A 146 14.63 6.64 6.90
C ASP A 146 13.66 7.67 7.53
N ALA A 147 12.64 8.12 6.80
CA ALA A 147 11.78 9.20 7.25
C ALA A 147 10.99 8.83 8.52
N MET A 148 10.49 7.60 8.60
CA MET A 148 9.82 7.10 9.80
C MET A 148 10.79 7.04 11.00
N LEU A 149 12.01 6.52 10.78
CA LEU A 149 13.04 6.41 11.82
C LEU A 149 13.33 7.77 12.45
N ASP A 150 13.52 8.79 11.62
CA ASP A 150 13.81 10.16 12.08
C ASP A 150 12.69 10.73 12.96
N ILE A 151 11.44 10.57 12.54
CA ILE A 151 10.29 11.09 13.27
C ILE A 151 10.12 10.36 14.61
N VAL A 152 10.14 9.02 14.61
CA VAL A 152 9.92 8.25 15.84
C VAL A 152 11.09 8.38 16.82
N SER A 153 12.31 8.65 16.35
CA SER A 153 13.48 8.94 17.20
C SER A 153 13.35 10.22 18.02
N ARG A 154 12.43 11.13 17.64
CA ARG A 154 12.09 12.36 18.36
C ARG A 154 10.81 12.22 19.19
N ASN A 155 10.29 11.00 19.35
CA ASN A 155 8.99 10.71 19.97
C ASN A 155 7.80 11.39 19.25
N GLU A 156 7.93 11.64 17.95
CA GLU A 156 6.87 12.20 17.13
C GLU A 156 6.10 11.07 16.43
N THR A 157 4.86 11.35 16.02
CA THR A 157 4.03 10.39 15.27
C THR A 157 4.26 10.58 13.77
N PRO A 158 4.76 9.56 13.03
CA PRO A 158 4.96 9.67 11.60
C PRO A 158 3.63 9.79 10.85
N PRO A 159 3.58 10.44 9.68
CA PRO A 159 2.44 10.29 8.79
C PRO A 159 2.32 8.83 8.35
N LEU A 160 1.14 8.44 7.86
CA LEU A 160 0.94 7.11 7.31
C LEU A 160 1.69 6.98 5.98
N ALA A 161 2.44 5.89 5.82
CA ALA A 161 3.22 5.59 4.62
C ALA A 161 2.33 5.40 3.37
N ALA A 162 1.13 4.82 3.55
CA ALA A 162 0.10 4.76 2.52
C ALA A 162 -1.16 5.48 3.01
N TYR A 163 -1.62 6.46 2.23
CA TYR A 163 -2.73 7.36 2.56
C TYR A 163 -3.91 7.24 1.58
N ALA A 164 -3.92 6.18 0.77
CA ALA A 164 -4.92 5.96 -0.25
C ALA A 164 -5.44 4.52 -0.29
N ILE A 165 -6.63 4.37 -0.85
CA ILE A 165 -7.32 3.10 -1.08
C ILE A 165 -7.64 3.02 -2.58
N PHE A 166 -7.34 1.89 -3.19
CA PHE A 166 -7.78 1.53 -4.53
C PHE A 166 -9.00 0.64 -4.45
N VAL A 167 -10.09 1.11 -5.05
CA VAL A 167 -11.38 0.40 -5.11
C VAL A 167 -11.78 0.18 -6.57
N TYR A 168 -12.34 -0.98 -6.86
CA TYR A 168 -12.59 -1.45 -8.24
C TYR A 168 -14.00 -2.03 -8.42
N GLY A 169 -14.88 -1.84 -7.43
CA GLY A 169 -16.20 -2.46 -7.37
C GLY A 169 -17.20 -1.62 -6.61
N THR A 170 -17.99 -2.24 -5.75
CA THR A 170 -19.14 -1.62 -5.04
C THR A 170 -18.83 -0.38 -4.19
N LEU A 171 -17.55 -0.12 -3.92
CA LEU A 171 -17.05 1.05 -3.19
C LEU A 171 -16.71 2.26 -4.08
N MET A 172 -16.71 2.11 -5.40
CA MET A 172 -16.41 3.21 -6.33
C MET A 172 -17.54 4.25 -6.40
N ARG A 173 -17.24 5.49 -6.83
CA ARG A 173 -18.24 6.56 -7.06
C ARG A 173 -19.40 6.06 -7.93
N GLY A 174 -20.62 6.33 -7.46
CA GLY A 174 -21.86 5.90 -8.12
C GLY A 174 -22.27 4.44 -7.83
N GLU A 175 -21.52 3.72 -6.99
CA GLU A 175 -21.87 2.38 -6.51
C GLU A 175 -22.48 2.42 -5.09
N CYS A 176 -23.10 1.31 -4.69
CA CYS A 176 -23.96 1.25 -3.51
C CYS A 176 -23.24 1.42 -2.16
N ARG A 177 -21.91 1.27 -2.09
CA ARG A 177 -21.13 1.40 -0.84
C ARG A 177 -20.19 2.60 -0.83
N PHE A 178 -20.22 3.48 -1.84
CA PHE A 178 -19.34 4.65 -1.90
C PHE A 178 -19.46 5.57 -0.68
N SER A 179 -20.66 5.71 -0.12
CA SER A 179 -20.92 6.59 1.05
C SER A 179 -20.05 6.23 2.25
N VAL A 180 -19.69 4.95 2.40
CA VAL A 180 -18.79 4.47 3.46
C VAL A 180 -17.45 5.21 3.43
N LEU A 181 -16.87 5.41 2.26
CA LEU A 181 -15.60 6.14 2.10
C LEU A 181 -15.78 7.65 2.25
N ALA A 182 -16.93 8.17 1.80
CA ALA A 182 -17.23 9.60 1.85
C ALA A 182 -17.27 10.16 3.28
N GLU A 183 -17.59 9.32 4.27
CA GLU A 183 -17.63 9.67 5.69
C GLU A 183 -16.24 9.92 6.31
N HIS A 184 -15.16 9.46 5.69
CA HIS A 184 -13.78 9.53 6.25
C HIS A 184 -12.95 10.70 5.70
N GLY A 185 -13.62 11.73 5.17
CA GLY A 185 -12.99 12.96 4.71
C GLY A 185 -12.18 12.78 3.42
N LEU A 186 -12.89 12.71 2.28
CA LEU A 186 -12.31 12.65 0.95
C LEU A 186 -11.40 13.85 0.68
N GLU A 187 -10.15 13.59 0.31
CA GLU A 187 -9.18 14.63 -0.07
C GLU A 187 -8.89 14.61 -1.58
N CYS A 188 -8.95 13.43 -2.19
CA CYS A 188 -8.71 13.22 -3.61
C CYS A 188 -9.39 11.94 -4.09
N ILE A 189 -10.03 11.97 -5.25
CA ILE A 189 -10.51 10.77 -5.94
C ILE A 189 -10.13 10.89 -7.41
N LEU A 190 -9.53 9.84 -7.97
CA LEU A 190 -9.13 9.78 -9.38
C LEU A 190 -9.46 8.41 -9.95
N LEU A 191 -9.89 8.37 -11.21
CA LEU A 191 -9.84 7.18 -12.05
C LEU A 191 -8.41 6.66 -12.06
N ALA A 192 -8.29 5.36 -11.87
CA ALA A 192 -7.01 4.71 -11.65
C ALA A 192 -7.04 3.27 -12.16
N GLU A 193 -5.85 2.69 -12.31
CA GLU A 193 -5.69 1.32 -12.76
C GLU A 193 -4.57 0.61 -11.99
N SER A 194 -4.67 -0.71 -11.90
CA SER A 194 -3.63 -1.53 -11.29
C SER A 194 -3.57 -2.91 -11.96
N PRO A 195 -2.40 -3.56 -12.03
CA PRO A 195 -2.31 -4.94 -12.50
C PRO A 195 -3.20 -5.87 -11.68
N GLY A 196 -4.00 -6.69 -12.36
CA GLY A 196 -4.87 -7.65 -11.70
C GLY A 196 -5.91 -8.26 -12.61
N ARG A 197 -6.59 -9.29 -12.09
CA ARG A 197 -7.62 -10.02 -12.80
C ARG A 197 -8.95 -9.86 -12.08
N LEU A 198 -9.94 -9.29 -12.76
CA LEU A 198 -11.25 -9.02 -12.19
C LEU A 198 -12.20 -10.21 -12.42
N LEU A 199 -12.94 -10.58 -11.39
CA LEU A 199 -13.93 -11.66 -11.38
C LEU A 199 -15.32 -11.11 -11.08
N ASP A 200 -16.34 -11.72 -11.65
CA ASP A 200 -17.74 -11.48 -11.33
C ASP A 200 -18.23 -12.49 -10.28
N LEU A 201 -18.47 -12.03 -9.05
CA LEU A 201 -19.01 -12.85 -7.96
C LEU A 201 -20.53 -12.66 -7.83
N GLY A 202 -21.18 -12.10 -8.84
CA GLY A 202 -22.60 -11.76 -8.87
C GLY A 202 -22.84 -10.33 -8.42
N SER A 203 -23.12 -10.12 -7.13
CA SER A 203 -23.48 -8.79 -6.61
C SER A 203 -22.29 -7.84 -6.44
N PHE A 204 -21.06 -8.35 -6.49
CA PHE A 204 -19.83 -7.59 -6.30
C PHE A 204 -18.67 -8.26 -7.05
N PRO A 205 -17.62 -7.51 -7.43
CA PRO A 205 -16.46 -8.11 -8.10
C PRO A 205 -15.39 -8.57 -7.09
N GLY A 206 -14.51 -9.46 -7.54
CA GLY A 206 -13.27 -9.81 -6.83
C GLY A 206 -12.04 -9.56 -7.68
N MET A 207 -10.97 -9.01 -7.11
CA MET A 207 -9.69 -8.84 -7.79
C MET A 207 -8.69 -9.88 -7.30
N LEU A 208 -8.01 -10.55 -8.24
CA LEU A 208 -6.86 -11.41 -7.99
C LEU A 208 -5.57 -10.74 -8.47
N VAL A 209 -4.44 -11.19 -7.91
CA VAL A 209 -3.10 -10.88 -8.43
C VAL A 209 -3.03 -11.30 -9.91
N PRO A 210 -2.44 -10.48 -10.80
CA PRO A 210 -2.36 -10.84 -12.21
C PRO A 210 -1.50 -12.08 -12.42
N ASN A 211 -1.87 -12.92 -13.39
CA ASN A 211 -1.05 -14.05 -13.84
C ASN A 211 -0.44 -13.86 -15.23
N ALA A 212 -0.73 -12.71 -15.87
CA ALA A 212 -0.15 -12.26 -17.12
C ALA A 212 0.03 -10.73 -17.07
N ALA A 213 1.03 -10.22 -17.80
CA ALA A 213 1.42 -8.81 -17.74
C ALA A 213 0.40 -7.83 -18.37
N ASP A 214 -0.54 -8.35 -19.15
CA ASP A 214 -1.60 -7.59 -19.83
C ASP A 214 -2.92 -7.53 -19.05
N GLN A 215 -2.97 -8.09 -17.84
CA GLN A 215 -4.15 -8.07 -17.00
C GLN A 215 -4.18 -6.83 -16.11
N TRP A 216 -5.16 -5.96 -16.36
CA TRP A 216 -5.35 -4.69 -15.64
C TRP A 216 -6.76 -4.58 -15.13
N VAL A 217 -6.92 -3.94 -13.97
CA VAL A 217 -8.21 -3.61 -13.36
C VAL A 217 -8.36 -2.10 -13.32
N GLN A 218 -9.49 -1.63 -13.82
CA GLN A 218 -9.90 -0.24 -13.77
C GLN A 218 -10.68 0.01 -12.47
N GLY A 219 -10.36 1.11 -11.81
CA GLY A 219 -10.92 1.46 -10.52
C GLY A 219 -10.71 2.93 -10.17
N GLU A 220 -10.63 3.20 -8.87
CA GLU A 220 -10.46 4.54 -8.34
C GLU A 220 -9.45 4.56 -7.21
N PHE A 221 -8.57 5.56 -7.26
CA PHE A 221 -7.63 5.89 -6.21
C PHE A 221 -8.24 6.98 -5.32
N ILE A 222 -8.47 6.65 -4.05
CA ILE A 222 -9.14 7.54 -3.09
C ILE A 222 -8.19 7.85 -1.95
N ARG A 223 -7.87 9.14 -1.76
CA ARG A 223 -7.17 9.64 -0.57
C ARG A 223 -8.17 10.09 0.48
N LEU A 224 -7.93 9.67 1.71
CA LEU A 224 -8.77 9.97 2.87
C LEU A 224 -7.96 10.65 3.95
N ARG A 225 -8.59 11.57 4.68
CA ARG A 225 -8.01 12.18 5.86
C ARG A 225 -7.85 11.17 7.00
N ASP A 226 -8.86 10.32 7.21
CA ASP A 226 -8.84 9.27 8.25
C ASP A 226 -8.89 7.87 7.63
N ILE A 227 -7.78 7.48 6.99
CA ILE A 227 -7.67 6.14 6.39
C ILE A 227 -7.70 5.01 7.44
N GLY A 228 -7.24 5.25 8.68
CA GLY A 228 -7.22 4.23 9.72
C GLY A 228 -8.63 3.79 10.12
N SER A 229 -9.55 4.74 10.29
CA SER A 229 -10.97 4.45 10.53
C SER A 229 -11.65 3.86 9.30
N ALA A 230 -11.34 4.38 8.10
CA ALA A 230 -11.88 3.84 6.85
C ALA A 230 -11.53 2.35 6.68
N LEU A 231 -10.25 1.99 6.86
CA LEU A 231 -9.79 0.62 6.74
C LEU A 231 -10.51 -0.32 7.71
N LYS A 232 -10.72 0.08 8.97
CA LYS A 232 -11.49 -0.74 9.93
C LYS A 232 -12.92 -1.03 9.46
N GLN A 233 -13.58 -0.05 8.85
CA GLN A 233 -14.95 -0.23 8.35
C GLN A 233 -14.97 -1.09 7.08
N LEU A 234 -14.00 -0.88 6.18
CA LEU A 234 -13.86 -1.69 4.97
C LEU A 234 -13.49 -3.14 5.31
N ASP A 235 -12.65 -3.37 6.31
CA ASP A 235 -12.28 -4.72 6.77
C ASP A 235 -13.54 -5.51 7.16
N ALA A 236 -14.49 -4.88 7.85
CA ALA A 236 -15.77 -5.49 8.20
C ALA A 236 -16.66 -5.77 6.98
N ILE A 237 -16.66 -4.88 5.98
CA ILE A 237 -17.45 -5.02 4.75
C ILE A 237 -16.91 -6.12 3.85
N GLU A 238 -15.59 -6.17 3.68
CA GLU A 238 -14.86 -7.09 2.81
C GLU A 238 -14.54 -8.42 3.51
N GLY A 239 -14.95 -8.58 4.77
CA GLY A 239 -14.74 -9.81 5.53
C GLY A 239 -13.26 -10.13 5.78
N PHE A 240 -12.42 -9.10 5.91
CA PHE A 240 -11.02 -9.24 6.29
C PHE A 240 -10.90 -9.48 7.79
N ARG A 241 -10.34 -10.62 8.19
CA ARG A 241 -10.19 -11.02 9.60
C ARG A 241 -8.84 -10.67 10.20
N GLY A 242 -7.97 -10.01 9.44
CA GLY A 242 -6.59 -9.72 9.81
C GLY A 242 -5.58 -10.46 8.93
N PHE A 243 -4.34 -9.98 8.93
CA PHE A 243 -3.26 -10.56 8.14
C PHE A 243 -2.94 -11.99 8.58
N GLY A 244 -2.70 -12.88 7.61
CA GLY A 244 -2.43 -14.30 7.86
C GLY A 244 -3.64 -15.13 8.30
N GLN A 245 -4.86 -14.56 8.32
CA GLN A 245 -6.08 -15.30 8.65
C GLN A 245 -6.69 -15.95 7.39
N PRO A 246 -6.72 -17.30 7.30
CA PRO A 246 -7.15 -18.00 6.10
C PRO A 246 -8.66 -17.84 5.81
N ASP A 247 -9.46 -17.58 6.84
CA ASP A 247 -10.93 -17.47 6.73
C ASP A 247 -11.42 -16.08 6.25
N SER A 248 -10.50 -15.20 5.82
CA SER A 248 -10.89 -13.91 5.26
C SER A 248 -11.54 -14.11 3.89
N LEU A 249 -12.60 -13.36 3.56
CA LEU A 249 -13.17 -13.39 2.21
C LEU A 249 -12.24 -12.68 1.23
N TYR A 250 -11.90 -11.43 1.57
CA TYR A 250 -10.83 -10.68 0.95
C TYR A 250 -9.67 -10.52 1.92
N ARG A 251 -8.46 -10.48 1.38
CA ARG A 251 -7.25 -10.09 2.08
C ARG A 251 -6.87 -8.66 1.71
N ARG A 252 -6.43 -7.86 2.69
CA ARG A 252 -5.97 -6.50 2.43
C ARG A 252 -4.54 -6.54 1.88
N ALA A 253 -4.30 -5.83 0.79
CA ALA A 253 -3.00 -5.81 0.12
C ALA A 253 -2.55 -4.37 -0.12
N LEU A 254 -1.23 -4.18 -0.27
CA LEU A 254 -0.63 -2.95 -0.74
C LEU A 254 -0.21 -3.16 -2.20
N ILE A 255 -0.69 -2.31 -3.09
CA ILE A 255 -0.42 -2.41 -4.53
C ILE A 255 0.00 -1.06 -5.11
N ASP A 256 0.75 -1.13 -6.20
CA ASP A 256 1.04 0.01 -7.05
C ASP A 256 -0.14 0.34 -7.97
N VAL A 257 -0.54 1.61 -7.98
CA VAL A 257 -1.72 2.10 -8.69
C VAL A 257 -1.33 3.24 -9.61
N GLY A 258 -1.64 3.10 -10.90
CA GLY A 258 -1.55 4.15 -11.89
C GLY A 258 -2.67 5.17 -11.71
N VAL A 259 -2.31 6.43 -11.45
CA VAL A 259 -3.27 7.53 -11.23
C VAL A 259 -3.25 8.55 -12.38
N GLY A 260 -3.00 8.06 -13.60
CA GLY A 260 -2.84 8.86 -14.81
C GLY A 260 -1.46 9.48 -14.99
N ASP A 261 -1.14 9.82 -16.23
CA ASP A 261 0.09 10.52 -16.66
C ASP A 261 1.40 9.82 -16.27
N GLY A 262 1.42 8.48 -16.30
CA GLY A 262 2.58 7.66 -15.92
C GLY A 262 2.95 7.74 -14.44
N ARG A 263 2.05 8.24 -13.58
CA ARG A 263 2.29 8.38 -12.14
C ARG A 263 1.76 7.16 -11.40
N ILE A 264 2.63 6.52 -10.64
CA ILE A 264 2.31 5.37 -9.79
C ILE A 264 2.28 5.81 -8.33
N ARG A 265 1.33 5.31 -7.54
CA ARG A 265 1.21 5.54 -6.11
C ARG A 265 0.83 4.24 -5.40
N PRO A 266 1.40 3.94 -4.23
CA PRO A 266 0.94 2.82 -3.43
C PRO A 266 -0.45 3.11 -2.86
N ALA A 267 -1.33 2.11 -2.83
CA ALA A 267 -2.62 2.18 -2.19
C ALA A 267 -3.00 0.84 -1.56
N TRP A 268 -3.77 0.92 -0.48
CA TRP A 268 -4.44 -0.24 0.07
C TRP A 268 -5.52 -0.74 -0.88
N THR A 269 -5.68 -2.04 -1.02
CA THR A 269 -6.79 -2.65 -1.75
C THR A 269 -7.20 -3.96 -1.08
N TYR A 270 -8.26 -4.57 -1.58
CA TYR A 270 -8.74 -5.88 -1.14
C TYR A 270 -8.60 -6.85 -2.30
N LEU A 271 -7.95 -7.99 -2.09
CA LEU A 271 -7.81 -9.06 -3.08
C LEU A 271 -8.63 -10.25 -2.61
N ILE A 272 -9.34 -10.92 -3.50
CA ILE A 272 -10.14 -12.08 -3.12
C ILE A 272 -9.22 -13.27 -2.81
N ASN A 273 -9.56 -14.06 -1.80
CA ASN A 273 -8.87 -15.31 -1.53
C ASN A 273 -9.22 -16.37 -2.59
N ASP A 274 -8.23 -17.16 -2.99
CA ASP A 274 -8.25 -18.07 -4.15
C ASP A 274 -9.32 -19.18 -4.09
N HIS A 275 -10.03 -19.30 -2.97
CA HIS A 275 -11.18 -20.19 -2.78
C HIS A 275 -12.36 -19.90 -3.72
N HIS A 276 -12.38 -18.74 -4.39
CA HIS A 276 -13.40 -18.34 -5.36
C HIS A 276 -12.93 -18.42 -6.83
N CYS A 277 -11.87 -19.19 -7.12
CA CYS A 277 -11.24 -19.32 -8.45
C CYS A 277 -12.17 -19.78 -9.60
N GLY A 278 -13.39 -20.27 -9.30
CA GLY A 278 -14.37 -20.70 -10.29
C GLY A 278 -15.30 -19.60 -10.83
N ALA A 279 -15.21 -18.36 -10.32
CA ALA A 279 -16.03 -17.26 -10.80
C ALA A 279 -15.64 -16.81 -12.22
N PRO A 280 -16.59 -16.38 -13.07
CA PRO A 280 -16.29 -15.85 -14.40
C PRO A 280 -15.35 -14.64 -14.32
N ALA A 281 -14.34 -14.62 -15.19
CA ALA A 281 -13.51 -13.43 -15.34
C ALA A 281 -14.28 -12.33 -16.08
N ILE A 282 -14.02 -11.07 -15.72
CA ILE A 282 -14.46 -9.87 -16.45
C ILE A 282 -13.30 -9.45 -17.36
N PRO A 283 -13.34 -9.75 -18.68
CA PRO A 283 -12.17 -9.57 -19.55
C PRO A 283 -11.75 -8.11 -19.72
N SER A 284 -12.68 -7.16 -19.57
CA SER A 284 -12.37 -5.72 -19.64
C SER A 284 -11.59 -5.21 -18.43
N GLY A 285 -11.61 -5.94 -17.30
CA GLY A 285 -11.05 -5.46 -16.04
C GLY A 285 -11.81 -4.27 -15.43
N ASP A 286 -12.97 -3.89 -15.98
CA ASP A 286 -13.75 -2.73 -15.55
C ASP A 286 -15.16 -3.16 -15.13
N TRP A 287 -15.42 -3.06 -13.82
CA TRP A 287 -16.72 -3.38 -13.24
C TRP A 287 -17.85 -2.50 -13.77
N ARG A 288 -17.60 -1.21 -14.02
CA ARG A 288 -18.63 -0.31 -14.56
C ARG A 288 -18.93 -0.64 -16.01
N GLN A 289 -17.93 -1.04 -16.78
CA GLN A 289 -18.13 -1.50 -18.16
C GLN A 289 -18.93 -2.80 -18.18
N HIS A 290 -18.60 -3.75 -17.31
CA HIS A 290 -19.34 -5.01 -17.15
C HIS A 290 -20.82 -4.78 -16.83
N GLN A 291 -21.11 -3.74 -16.04
CA GLN A 291 -22.47 -3.31 -15.70
C GLN A 291 -23.12 -2.38 -16.73
N GLY A 292 -22.45 -2.05 -17.84
CA GLY A 292 -22.96 -1.13 -18.87
C GLY A 292 -23.12 0.33 -18.41
N ARG A 293 -22.42 0.74 -17.34
CA ARG A 293 -22.54 2.07 -16.71
C ARG A 293 -21.32 2.98 -16.88
N ARG A 294 -20.25 2.49 -17.53
CA ARG A 294 -19.00 3.24 -17.72
C ARG A 294 -19.22 4.57 -18.45
N ASP A 295 -19.87 4.56 -19.61
CA ASP A 295 -19.97 5.77 -20.43
C ASP A 295 -20.82 6.86 -19.76
N ALA A 296 -21.97 6.47 -19.20
CA ALA A 296 -22.82 7.37 -18.45
C ALA A 296 -22.13 7.94 -17.20
N PHE A 297 -21.24 7.17 -16.56
CA PHE A 297 -20.43 7.67 -15.45
C PHE A 297 -19.41 8.72 -15.94
N VAL A 298 -18.69 8.45 -17.03
CA VAL A 298 -17.70 9.38 -17.58
C VAL A 298 -18.34 10.70 -18.01
N ASP A 299 -19.53 10.67 -18.63
CA ASP A 299 -20.27 11.88 -19.01
C ASP A 299 -20.55 12.77 -17.79
N ARG A 300 -21.10 12.17 -16.72
CA ARG A 300 -21.42 12.91 -15.48
C ARG A 300 -20.16 13.40 -14.77
N LEU A 301 -19.08 12.62 -14.82
CA LEU A 301 -17.78 13.02 -14.26
C LEU A 301 -17.25 14.26 -14.96
N VAL A 302 -17.24 14.25 -16.29
CA VAL A 302 -16.78 15.38 -17.10
C VAL A 302 -17.67 16.59 -16.89
N ALA A 303 -19.00 16.45 -16.85
CA ALA A 303 -19.92 17.54 -16.53
C ALA A 303 -19.59 18.19 -15.17
N THR A 304 -19.22 17.38 -14.16
CA THR A 304 -18.80 17.87 -12.84
C THR A 304 -17.53 18.73 -12.91
N TYR A 305 -16.58 18.34 -13.75
CA TYR A 305 -15.38 19.13 -14.01
C TYR A 305 -15.65 20.39 -14.83
N CYS A 306 -16.51 20.27 -15.85
CA CYS A 306 -16.82 21.32 -16.81
C CYS A 306 -17.47 22.55 -16.19
N ALA A 307 -18.25 22.41 -15.11
CA ALA A 307 -18.99 23.51 -14.47
C ALA A 307 -18.11 24.76 -14.21
N GLY A 308 -18.08 25.69 -15.18
CA GLY A 308 -17.31 26.94 -15.19
C GLY A 308 -15.89 26.89 -15.79
N ASP A 309 -15.40 25.75 -16.26
CA ASP A 309 -14.01 25.52 -16.69
C ASP A 309 -13.84 25.02 -18.14
N GLU A 310 -14.91 25.01 -18.95
CA GLU A 310 -15.00 24.32 -20.24
C GLU A 310 -13.89 24.76 -21.21
N LYS A 311 -13.70 26.07 -21.38
CA LYS A 311 -12.67 26.64 -22.27
C LYS A 311 -11.25 26.22 -21.86
N ARG A 312 -11.01 26.07 -20.55
CA ARG A 312 -9.70 25.68 -20.02
C ARG A 312 -9.43 24.21 -20.32
N LEU A 313 -10.43 23.36 -20.14
CA LEU A 313 -10.34 21.92 -20.38
C LEU A 313 -10.20 21.59 -21.88
N VAL A 314 -10.92 22.30 -22.76
CA VAL A 314 -10.76 22.13 -24.22
C VAL A 314 -9.34 22.45 -24.67
N ARG A 315 -8.75 23.54 -24.16
CA ARG A 315 -7.35 23.90 -24.47
C ARG A 315 -6.36 22.86 -23.95
N LEU A 316 -6.69 22.17 -22.86
CA LEU A 316 -5.85 21.12 -22.31
C LEU A 316 -5.84 19.90 -23.24
N VAL A 317 -7.01 19.43 -23.68
CA VAL A 317 -7.11 18.31 -24.63
C VAL A 317 -6.45 18.64 -25.97
N ALA A 318 -6.64 19.86 -26.48
CA ALA A 318 -6.02 20.30 -27.74
C ALA A 318 -4.47 20.29 -27.68
N LYS A 319 -3.88 20.47 -26.50
CA LYS A 319 -2.42 20.32 -26.31
C LYS A 319 -1.98 18.86 -26.27
N SER A 320 -2.86 17.95 -25.85
CA SER A 320 -2.58 16.51 -25.77
C SER A 320 -2.77 15.77 -27.10
N LYS A 321 -3.58 16.30 -28.04
CA LYS A 321 -3.71 15.80 -29.44
C LYS A 321 -3.04 16.76 -30.45
N PRO A 322 -1.70 16.74 -30.62
CA PRO A 322 -1.04 17.69 -31.51
C PRO A 322 -1.22 17.43 -33.02
N PHE A 323 -1.76 16.27 -33.47
CA PHE A 323 -1.65 15.85 -34.89
C PHE A 323 -2.85 15.15 -35.55
N GLU A 324 -4.05 15.12 -34.96
CA GLU A 324 -5.22 14.53 -35.64
C GLU A 324 -6.24 15.61 -36.07
N PRO A 325 -6.61 15.68 -37.37
CA PRO A 325 -7.83 16.37 -37.76
C PRO A 325 -9.02 15.59 -37.20
N ALA A 326 -9.89 16.24 -36.43
CA ALA A 326 -11.07 15.59 -35.88
C ALA A 326 -11.98 15.09 -37.02
N ASP A 327 -12.16 13.77 -37.11
CA ASP A 327 -13.21 13.16 -37.91
C ASP A 327 -14.55 13.47 -37.22
N SER A 328 -15.18 14.55 -37.68
CA SER A 328 -16.41 15.17 -37.14
C SER A 328 -16.20 16.04 -35.89
N PRO A 329 -16.63 17.31 -35.90
CA PRO A 329 -16.64 18.11 -34.68
C PRO A 329 -17.64 17.52 -33.68
N PRO A 330 -17.27 17.45 -32.39
CA PRO A 330 -18.16 16.93 -31.34
C PRO A 330 -19.41 17.81 -31.21
N GLU A 331 -20.57 17.19 -30.95
CA GLU A 331 -21.86 17.90 -30.82
C GLU A 331 -21.87 18.88 -29.64
N THR A 332 -21.12 18.59 -28.57
CA THR A 332 -20.97 19.46 -27.40
C THR A 332 -19.53 19.45 -26.86
N THR A 333 -19.14 20.51 -26.15
CA THR A 333 -17.84 20.57 -25.45
C THR A 333 -17.68 19.48 -24.40
N GLU A 334 -18.76 19.11 -23.70
CA GLU A 334 -18.73 18.03 -22.71
C GLU A 334 -18.53 16.67 -23.37
N GLY A 335 -19.24 16.39 -24.47
CA GLY A 335 -19.06 15.16 -25.25
C GLY A 335 -17.62 14.98 -25.73
N PHE A 336 -17.01 16.04 -26.28
CA PHE A 336 -15.59 16.05 -26.67
C PHE A 336 -14.64 15.65 -25.53
N LEU A 337 -14.86 16.22 -24.36
CA LEU A 337 -14.03 15.96 -23.19
C LEU A 337 -14.26 14.55 -22.64
N ALA A 338 -15.50 14.07 -22.67
CA ALA A 338 -15.84 12.70 -22.29
C ALA A 338 -15.19 11.67 -23.21
N ASP A 339 -15.20 11.89 -24.52
CA ASP A 339 -14.52 11.01 -25.47
C ASP A 339 -13.01 11.02 -25.25
N ALA A 340 -12.41 12.20 -25.02
CA ALA A 340 -10.99 12.31 -24.69
C ALA A 340 -10.60 11.54 -23.42
N VAL A 341 -11.46 11.50 -22.39
CA VAL A 341 -11.25 10.69 -21.19
C VAL A 341 -11.41 9.20 -21.50
N ARG A 342 -12.45 8.81 -22.24
CA ARG A 342 -12.71 7.40 -22.60
C ARG A 342 -11.58 6.78 -23.41
N GLU A 343 -11.02 7.55 -24.33
CA GLU A 343 -9.90 7.21 -25.21
C GLU A 343 -8.53 7.34 -24.52
N GLY A 344 -8.48 7.84 -23.29
CA GLY A 344 -7.23 7.97 -22.52
C GLY A 344 -6.30 9.10 -22.95
N ILE A 345 -6.75 10.05 -23.77
CA ILE A 345 -5.96 11.24 -24.17
C ILE A 345 -5.74 12.18 -23.00
N ILE A 346 -6.73 12.26 -22.11
CA ILE A 346 -6.65 13.08 -20.91
C ILE A 346 -7.05 12.24 -19.70
N SER A 347 -6.24 12.29 -18.66
CA SER A 347 -6.54 11.61 -17.40
C SER A 347 -7.47 12.48 -16.54
N GLU A 348 -8.26 11.86 -15.65
CA GLU A 348 -9.02 12.62 -14.64
C GLU A 348 -8.10 13.50 -13.79
N ARG A 349 -6.88 13.04 -13.54
CA ARG A 349 -5.86 13.82 -12.85
C ARG A 349 -5.56 15.15 -13.54
N GLN A 350 -5.43 15.16 -14.87
CA GLN A 350 -5.22 16.39 -15.63
C GLN A 350 -6.42 17.33 -15.52
N LEU A 351 -7.64 16.80 -15.52
CA LEU A 351 -8.87 17.57 -15.25
C LEU A 351 -8.87 18.17 -13.83
N ALA A 352 -8.54 17.37 -12.82
CA ALA A 352 -8.44 17.79 -11.42
C ALA A 352 -7.39 18.89 -11.22
N GLN A 353 -6.21 18.75 -11.84
CA GLN A 353 -5.16 19.76 -11.80
C GLN A 353 -5.59 21.05 -12.51
N ALA A 354 -6.27 20.95 -13.64
CA ALA A 354 -6.74 22.12 -14.37
C ALA A 354 -7.82 22.86 -13.58
N THR A 355 -8.76 22.17 -12.94
CA THR A 355 -9.88 22.81 -12.25
C THR A 355 -9.61 23.09 -10.76
N GLN A 356 -8.52 22.53 -10.21
CA GLN A 356 -8.27 22.44 -8.76
C GLN A 356 -9.36 21.68 -7.99
N LYS A 357 -10.20 20.89 -8.69
CA LYS A 357 -11.25 20.04 -8.09
C LYS A 357 -10.70 18.61 -7.91
N TRP A 358 -10.14 18.32 -6.75
CA TRP A 358 -9.59 16.99 -6.43
C TRP A 358 -10.65 15.97 -5.98
N VAL A 359 -11.84 16.45 -5.62
CA VAL A 359 -12.99 15.60 -5.25
C VAL A 359 -14.14 15.97 -6.18
N ALA A 360 -14.31 15.19 -7.24
CA ALA A 360 -15.45 15.28 -8.15
C ALA A 360 -16.36 14.07 -7.93
N ILE A 361 -17.57 14.32 -7.40
CA ILE A 361 -18.59 13.29 -7.20
C ILE A 361 -19.68 13.55 -8.24
N PRO A 362 -19.82 12.69 -9.26
CA PRO A 362 -20.86 12.84 -10.28
C PRO A 362 -22.24 12.71 -9.65
N CYS A 363 -23.11 13.72 -9.85
CA CYS A 363 -24.49 13.74 -9.36
C CYS A 363 -25.41 12.81 -10.14
#